data_AF-A0A7V7TEQ5-F1
#
_entry.id   AF-A0A7V7TEQ5-F1
#
_cell.length_a   1.000
_cell.length_b   1.000
_cell.length_c   1.000
_cell.angle_alpha   90.00
_cell.angle_beta   90.00
_cell.angle_gamma   90.00
#
_symmetry.space_group_name_H-M   'P 1'
#
loop_
_entity.id
_entity.type
_entity.pdbx_description
1 polymer ?
#
loop_
_entity_poly.entity_id
_entity_poly.type
_entity_poly.pdbx_seq_one_letter_code
_entity_poly.pdbx_strand_id
1 'polypeptide(L)' 'MIEDLLIQALFTLIVFFYPVYLIFKRAGLNTNLSFTLFIPFIGFIVCPLILVFSKWNIKQKSKETE' A
#
# COMPACT_ATOMS: atom_id res chain seq x y z
N MET A 1 -8.36 29.07 4.20
CA MET A 1 -9.14 28.42 3.12
C MET A 1 -8.27 27.54 2.21
N ILE A 2 -7.27 28.08 1.50
CA ILE A 2 -6.38 27.25 0.65
C ILE A 2 -5.44 26.39 1.52
N GLU A 3 -4.93 26.94 2.61
CA GLU A 3 -4.09 26.23 3.58
C GLU A 3 -4.82 25.02 4.18
N ASP A 4 -6.08 25.20 4.59
CA ASP A 4 -6.90 24.12 5.13
C ASP A 4 -7.10 22.99 4.11
N LEU A 5 -7.32 23.35 2.84
CA LEU A 5 -7.50 22.41 1.74
C LEU A 5 -6.21 21.61 1.47
N LEU A 6 -5.06 22.27 1.51
CA LEU A 6 -3.75 21.61 1.37
C LEU A 6 -3.47 20.65 2.52
N ILE A 7 -3.72 21.08 3.77
CA ILE A 7 -3.53 20.25 4.96
C ILE A 7 -4.46 19.03 4.89
N GLN A 8 -5.72 19.23 4.53
CA GLN A 8 -6.68 18.14 4.36
C GLN A 8 -6.25 17.17 3.27
N ALA A 9 -5.84 17.66 2.10
CA ALA A 9 -5.39 16.83 0.99
C ALA A 9 -4.14 16.00 1.36
N LEU A 10 -3.16 16.60 2.03
CA LEU A 10 -1.97 15.92 2.54
C LEU A 10 -2.34 14.85 3.57
N PHE A 11 -3.21 15.19 4.52
CA PHE A 11 -3.65 14.26 5.55
C PHE A 11 -4.39 13.06 4.93
N THR A 12 -5.33 13.30 4.01
CA THR A 12 -6.02 12.24 3.27
C THR A 12 -5.03 11.39 2.49
N LEU A 13 -4.08 11.99 1.77
CA LEU A 13 -3.07 11.26 1.03
C LEU A 13 -2.27 10.36 1.96
N ILE A 14 -1.78 10.87 3.10
CA ILE A 14 -1.01 10.07 4.06
C ILE A 14 -1.88 8.93 4.60
N VAL A 15 -3.10 9.21 5.07
CA VAL A 15 -3.97 8.19 5.70
C VAL A 15 -4.36 7.08 4.72
N PHE A 16 -4.60 7.40 3.45
CA PHE A 16 -5.05 6.41 2.45
C PHE A 16 -3.91 5.76 1.67
N PHE A 17 -2.89 6.51 1.26
CA PHE A 17 -1.79 6.00 0.45
C PHE A 17 -0.72 5.28 1.27
N TYR A 18 -0.36 5.81 2.45
CA TYR A 18 0.68 5.23 3.30
C TYR A 18 0.44 3.75 3.68
N PRO A 19 -0.78 3.32 4.09
CA PRO A 19 -1.01 1.90 4.39
C PRO A 19 -0.81 1.02 3.15
N VAL A 20 -1.28 1.46 1.97
CA VAL A 20 -1.10 0.72 0.71
C VAL A 20 0.39 0.60 0.37
N TYR A 21 1.14 1.70 0.47
CA TYR A 21 2.60 1.70 0.31
C TYR A 21 3.28 0.68 1.24
N LEU A 22 2.89 0.64 2.52
CA LEU A 22 3.43 -0.32 3.48
C LEU A 22 3.10 -1.77 3.14
N ILE A 23 1.89 -2.05 2.63
CA ILE A 23 1.49 -3.40 2.22
C ILE A 23 2.36 -3.86 1.04
N PHE A 24 2.55 -3.03 0.02
CA PHE A 24 3.42 -3.37 -1.12
C PHE A 24 4.86 -3.63 -0.69
N LYS A 25 5.38 -2.80 0.22
CA LYS A 25 6.71 -2.99 0.80
C LYS A 25 6.82 -4.31 1.57
N ARG A 26 5.81 -4.68 2.35
CA ARG A 26 5.77 -5.94 3.13
C ARG A 26 5.58 -7.18 2.24
N ALA A 27 4.82 -7.05 1.16
CA ALA A 27 4.64 -8.11 0.18
C ALA A 27 5.92 -8.38 -0.64
N GLY A 28 6.97 -7.54 -0.50
CA GLY A 28 8.19 -7.65 -1.29
C GLY A 28 8.00 -7.24 -2.75
N LEU A 29 6.93 -6.51 -3.05
CA LEU A 29 6.63 -6.00 -4.38
C LEU A 29 7.36 -4.69 -4.64
N ASN A 30 7.50 -4.33 -5.92
CA ASN A 30 7.98 -3.01 -6.28
C ASN A 30 6.97 -1.95 -5.77
N THR A 31 7.44 -1.08 -4.87
CA THR A 31 6.59 -0.07 -4.24
C THR A 31 5.99 0.92 -5.22
N ASN A 32 6.54 1.05 -6.43
CA ASN A 32 5.97 1.88 -7.49
C ASN A 32 4.55 1.42 -7.91
N LEU A 33 4.22 0.14 -7.70
CA LEU A 33 2.88 -0.40 -7.96
C LEU A 33 1.84 0.06 -6.92
N SER A 34 2.25 0.67 -5.80
CA SER A 34 1.29 1.29 -4.88
C SER A 34 0.66 2.57 -5.48
N PHE A 35 1.35 3.26 -6.40
CA PHE A 35 0.81 4.45 -7.07
C PHE A 35 -0.37 4.15 -8.00
N THR A 36 -0.58 2.87 -8.37
CA THR A 36 -1.74 2.47 -9.16
C THR A 36 -3.05 2.80 -8.43
N LEU A 37 -3.03 2.93 -7.09
CA LEU A 37 -4.15 3.39 -6.26
C LEU A 37 -4.69 4.77 -6.69
N PHE A 38 -3.84 5.66 -7.21
CA PHE A 38 -4.25 7.00 -7.65
C PHE A 38 -4.99 7.02 -8.98
N ILE A 39 -5.04 5.88 -9.70
CA ILE A 39 -5.83 5.77 -10.92
C ILE A 39 -7.30 5.52 -10.51
N PRO A 40 -8.23 6.46 -10.79
CA PRO A 40 -9.62 6.30 -10.37
C PRO A 40 -10.24 5.05 -11.02
N PHE A 41 -11.06 4.32 -10.26
CA PHE A 41 -11.70 3.04 -10.60
C PHE A 41 -10.73 1.88 -10.83
N ILE A 42 -9.77 2.04 -11.74
CA ILE A 42 -8.80 1.02 -12.13
C ILE A 42 -7.89 0.66 -10.95
N GLY A 43 -7.40 1.67 -10.22
CA GLY A 43 -6.55 1.47 -9.05
C GLY A 43 -7.22 0.63 -7.97
N PHE A 44 -8.52 0.83 -7.77
CA PHE A 44 -9.30 0.07 -6.77
C PHE A 44 -9.44 -1.41 -7.13
N ILE A 45 -9.34 -1.76 -8.43
CA ILE A 45 -9.42 -3.15 -8.90
C ILE A 45 -8.03 -3.76 -9.04
N VAL A 46 -7.09 -3.04 -9.66
CA VAL A 46 -5.75 -3.54 -9.96
C VAL A 46 -4.91 -3.70 -8.69
N CYS A 47 -5.03 -2.78 -7.73
CA CYS A 47 -4.27 -2.84 -6.48
C CYS A 47 -4.55 -4.12 -5.67
N PRO A 48 -5.82 -4.52 -5.39
CA PRO A 48 -6.09 -5.78 -4.72
C PRO A 48 -5.74 -7.00 -5.59
N LEU A 49 -5.91 -6.96 -6.92
CA LEU A 49 -5.47 -8.05 -7.79
C LEU A 49 -3.96 -8.31 -7.65
N ILE A 50 -3.14 -7.25 -7.71
CA ILE A 50 -1.70 -7.37 -7.51
C ILE A 50 -1.39 -7.99 -6.14
N LEU A 51 -2.06 -7.54 -5.08
CA LEU A 51 -1.83 -8.03 -3.72
C LEU A 51 -2.28 -9.48 -3.52
N VAL A 52 -3.41 -9.89 -4.11
CA VAL A 52 -3.95 -11.25 -4.04
C VAL A 52 -3.02 -12.24 -4.76
N PHE A 53 -2.49 -11.87 -5.92
CA PHE A 53 -1.56 -12.72 -6.66
C PHE A 53 -0.11 -12.58 -6.21
N SER A 54 0.20 -11.64 -5.31
CA SER A 54 1.55 -11.50 -4.78
C SER A 54 1.91 -12.63 -3.84
N LYS A 55 3.16 -13.11 -3.92
CA LYS A 55 3.68 -14.08 -2.97
C LYS A 55 4.10 -13.35 -1.71
N TRP A 56 3.33 -13.47 -0.64
CA TRP A 56 3.67 -12.87 0.64
C TRP A 56 4.92 -13.57 1.18
N ASN A 57 6.00 -12.82 1.36
CA ASN A 57 7.25 -13.35 1.93
C ASN A 57 7.07 -13.52 3.44
N ILE A 58 6.32 -14.56 3.82
CA ILE A 58 6.19 -15.00 5.19
C ILE A 58 7.53 -15.62 5.55
N LYS A 59 8.46 -14.80 6.04
CA LYS A 59 9.66 -15.30 6.71
C LYS A 59 9.15 -16.08 7.91
N GLN A 60 8.98 -17.40 7.75
CA GLN A 60 8.59 -18.28 8.84
C GLN A 60 9.69 -18.13 9.88
N LYS A 61 9.35 -17.48 11.00
CA LYS A 61 10.18 -17.48 12.19
C LYS A 61 10.17 -18.92 12.67
N SER A 62 11.15 -19.72 12.22
CA SER A 62 11.35 -21.07 12.70
C SER A 62 11.44 -20.99 14.22
N LYS A 63 10.62 -21.82 14.88
CA LYS A 63 10.72 -22.07 16.31
C LYS A 63 12.03 -22.81 16.55
N GLU A 64 13.13 -22.09 16.73
CA GLU A 64 14.16 -22.45 17.73
C GLU A 64 13.64 -21.76 19.00
N THR A 65 13.32 -22.45 20.08
CA THR A 65 14.15 -23.36 20.89
C THR A 65 13.16 -24.26 21.67
N GLU A 66 13.23 -25.58 21.54
CA GLU A 66 13.78 -26.51 22.56
C GLU A 66 13.37 -26.20 24.01
#